data_AF-A0A078HVS8-F1
#
_entry.id   AF-A0A078HVS8-F1
#
_cell.length_a   1.000
_cell.length_b   1.000
_cell.length_c   1.000
_cell.angle_alpha   90.00
_cell.angle_beta   90.00
_cell.angle_gamma   90.00
#
_symmetry.space_group_name_H-M   'P 1'
#
loop_
_entity.id
_entity.type
_entity.pdbx_description
1 polymer ?
#
loop_
_entity_poly.entity_id
_entity_poly.type
_entity_poly.pdbx_seq_one_letter_code
_entity_poly.pdbx_strand_id
1 'polypeptide(L)'
;MVGKNCFAIANPRSSLHRPFRYQRLVFRHKLYQLREERDMKPETFASLVSAILYEKRFGPYLCQPVIAGLGEDDKPFICTMDSIGAKELAKDFVVSGTASESNQIWFEIQKASYKKCNEAEELFETISQALLSSVDRDCLSGWGGHVYVVTPNEIKERILKGRMD
;
A
#
# COMPACT_ATOMS: atom_id res chain seq x y z
N MET A 1 -3.44 4.92 8.26
CA MET A 1 -2.82 4.00 9.24
C MET A 1 -3.87 3.04 9.75
N VAL A 2 -3.68 1.72 9.64
CA VAL A 2 -4.60 0.72 10.22
C VAL A 2 -3.78 -0.31 10.99
N GLY A 3 -3.19 0.12 12.12
CA GLY A 3 -2.52 -0.74 13.11
C GLY A 3 -1.00 -0.60 13.18
N LYS A 4 -0.38 -1.18 14.23
CA LYS A 4 1.09 -1.21 14.43
C LYS A 4 1.83 -2.04 13.36
N ASN A 5 1.15 -3.04 12.79
CA ASN A 5 1.77 -4.05 11.92
C ASN A 5 1.14 -4.08 10.50
N CYS A 6 0.16 -3.22 10.21
CA CYS A 6 -0.59 -3.24 8.95
C CYS A 6 -0.84 -1.82 8.41
N PHE A 7 -0.45 -1.59 7.17
CA PHE A 7 -0.68 -0.35 6.45
C PHE A 7 -1.56 -0.64 5.25
N ALA A 8 -2.75 -0.04 5.25
CA ALA A 8 -3.61 0.00 4.08
C ALA A 8 -3.49 1.39 3.45
N ILE A 9 -2.87 1.46 2.28
CA ILE A 9 -2.87 2.65 1.44
C ILE A 9 -3.95 2.44 0.39
N ALA A 10 -5.14 3.02 0.64
CA ALA A 10 -6.21 3.05 -0.34
C ALA A 10 -5.94 4.21 -1.31
N ASN A 11 -5.36 3.93 -2.48
CA ASN A 11 -5.20 4.93 -3.53
C ASN A 11 -6.59 5.20 -4.15
N PRO A 12 -7.18 6.39 -3.99
CA PRO A 12 -8.48 6.68 -4.57
C PRO A 12 -8.32 7.14 -6.01
N ARG A 13 -8.92 6.42 -6.96
CA ARG A 13 -9.20 6.96 -8.30
C ARG A 13 -10.27 8.07 -8.26
N SER A 14 -11.05 8.16 -7.18
CA SER A 14 -12.05 9.21 -6.96
C SER A 14 -12.07 9.72 -5.51
N SER A 15 -12.07 11.05 -5.35
CA SER A 15 -12.10 11.75 -4.06
C SER A 15 -13.42 11.57 -3.30
N LEU A 16 -14.53 11.42 -4.04
CA LEU A 16 -15.90 11.30 -3.51
C LEU A 16 -16.10 10.18 -2.48
N HIS A 17 -15.35 9.08 -2.59
CA HIS A 17 -15.53 7.91 -1.71
C HIS A 17 -14.40 7.74 -0.68
N ARG A 18 -13.44 8.67 -0.61
CA ARG A 18 -12.27 8.56 0.27
C ARG A 18 -12.61 8.47 1.77
N PRO A 19 -13.37 9.40 2.38
CA PRO A 19 -13.59 9.38 3.83
C PRO A 19 -14.47 8.21 4.29
N PHE A 20 -15.53 7.90 3.54
CA PHE A 20 -16.47 6.84 3.89
C PHE A 20 -15.82 5.44 3.88
N ARG A 21 -14.91 5.18 2.94
CA ARG A 21 -14.16 3.91 2.86
C ARG A 21 -13.19 3.75 4.03
N TYR A 22 -12.40 4.76 4.32
CA TYR A 22 -11.41 4.71 5.40
C TYR A 22 -12.08 4.50 6.77
N GLN A 23 -13.14 5.26 7.06
CA GLN A 23 -13.88 5.13 8.32
C GLN A 23 -14.47 3.72 8.48
N ARG A 24 -15.05 3.14 7.41
CA ARG A 24 -15.61 1.78 7.45
C ARG A 24 -14.53 0.72 7.71
N LEU A 25 -13.36 0.85 7.10
CA LEU A 25 -12.23 -0.05 7.33
C LEU A 25 -11.71 0.04 8.77
N VAL A 26 -11.50 1.26 9.28
CA VAL A 26 -11.06 1.48 10.65
C VAL A 26 -12.09 0.96 11.65
N PHE A 27 -13.38 1.17 11.39
CA PHE A 27 -14.45 0.67 12.24
C PHE A 27 -14.46 -0.86 12.33
N ARG A 28 -14.42 -1.56 11.19
CA ARG A 28 -14.38 -3.04 11.19
C ARG A 28 -13.09 -3.58 11.82
N HIS A 29 -11.96 -2.92 11.61
CA HIS A 29 -10.69 -3.31 12.23
C HIS A 29 -10.74 -3.17 13.77
N LYS A 30 -11.21 -2.03 14.29
CA LYS A 30 -11.36 -1.80 15.74
C LYS A 30 -12.35 -2.77 16.38
N LEU A 31 -13.48 -3.05 15.71
CA LEU A 31 -14.44 -4.04 16.18
C LEU A 31 -13.84 -5.44 16.30
N TYR A 32 -13.00 -5.84 15.32
CA TYR A 32 -12.30 -7.12 15.39
C TYR A 32 -11.32 -7.15 16.56
N GLN A 33 -10.53 -6.10 16.75
CA GLN A 33 -9.57 -5.99 17.84
C GLN A 33 -10.26 -6.06 19.22
N LEU A 34 -11.44 -5.45 19.35
CA LEU A 34 -12.24 -5.50 20.58
C LEU A 34 -12.89 -6.87 20.83
N ARG A 35 -13.31 -7.57 19.77
CA ARG A 35 -13.98 -8.88 19.90
C ARG A 35 -13.00 -10.01 20.20
N GLU A 36 -11.84 -9.99 19.55
CA GLU A 36 -10.87 -11.09 19.58
C GLU A 36 -9.68 -10.80 20.51
N GLU A 37 -9.64 -9.60 21.10
CA GLU A 37 -8.56 -9.11 22.00
C GLU A 37 -7.15 -9.28 21.42
N ARG A 38 -7.04 -9.32 20.09
CA ARG A 38 -5.79 -9.52 19.35
C ARG A 38 -5.66 -8.58 18.18
N ASP A 39 -4.41 -8.24 17.87
CA ASP A 39 -4.10 -7.48 16.66
C ASP A 39 -4.35 -8.35 15.42
N MET A 40 -4.93 -7.71 14.39
CA MET A 40 -5.28 -8.39 13.15
C MET A 40 -4.02 -8.66 12.32
N LYS A 41 -3.85 -9.92 11.89
CA LYS A 41 -2.79 -10.29 10.94
C LYS A 41 -3.01 -9.61 9.58
N PRO A 42 -1.94 -9.26 8.84
CA PRO A 42 -2.07 -8.62 7.53
C PRO A 42 -2.84 -9.47 6.51
N GLU A 43 -2.71 -10.79 6.56
CA GLU A 43 -3.45 -11.76 5.73
C GLU A 43 -4.96 -11.74 6.01
N THR A 44 -5.33 -11.67 7.29
CA THR A 44 -6.73 -11.56 7.73
C THR A 44 -7.31 -10.22 7.32
N PHE A 45 -6.54 -9.14 7.48
CA PHE A 45 -6.92 -7.80 7.05
C PHE A 45 -7.13 -7.76 5.52
N ALA A 46 -6.27 -8.42 4.74
CA ALA A 46 -6.45 -8.53 3.30
C ALA A 46 -7.77 -9.23 2.93
N SER A 47 -8.10 -10.31 3.62
CA SER A 47 -9.37 -11.01 3.39
C SER A 47 -10.59 -10.18 3.78
N LEU A 48 -10.49 -9.37 4.85
CA LEU A 48 -11.53 -8.43 5.25
C LEU A 48 -11.78 -7.34 4.19
N VAL A 49 -10.71 -6.75 3.65
CA VAL A 49 -10.80 -5.70 2.62
C VAL A 49 -11.41 -6.27 1.33
N SER A 50 -10.97 -7.46 0.92
CA SER A 50 -11.52 -8.20 -0.23
C SER A 50 -13.03 -8.40 -0.10
N ALA A 51 -13.51 -8.86 1.06
CA ALA A 51 -14.94 -9.03 1.31
C ALA A 51 -15.72 -7.71 1.23
N ILE A 52 -15.19 -6.61 1.78
CA ILE A 52 -15.84 -5.29 1.75
C ILE A 52 -15.96 -4.75 0.32
N LEU A 53 -14.94 -4.96 -0.50
CA LEU A 53 -14.97 -4.55 -1.91
C LEU A 53 -15.99 -5.38 -2.69
N TYR A 54 -16.01 -6.69 -2.43
CA TYR A 54 -16.92 -7.61 -3.09
C TYR A 54 -18.40 -7.39 -2.73
N GLU A 55 -18.70 -6.95 -1.50
CA GLU A 55 -20.05 -6.55 -1.08
C GLU A 55 -20.68 -5.51 -2.03
N LYS A 56 -19.86 -4.72 -2.74
CA LYS A 56 -20.29 -3.70 -3.70
C LYS A 56 -19.97 -4.07 -5.14
N ARG A 57 -20.07 -5.35 -5.52
CA ARG A 57 -19.78 -5.84 -6.87
C ARG A 57 -20.46 -5.09 -8.03
N PHE A 58 -21.72 -4.68 -7.87
CA PHE A 58 -22.52 -3.98 -8.90
C PHE A 58 -22.44 -2.45 -8.82
N GLY A 59 -21.72 -1.92 -7.83
CA GLY A 59 -21.42 -0.50 -7.68
C GLY A 59 -20.05 -0.36 -7.02
N PRO A 60 -18.97 -0.80 -7.70
CA PRO A 60 -17.68 -1.04 -7.06
C PRO A 60 -17.08 0.24 -6.54
N TYR A 61 -16.32 0.11 -5.46
CA TYR A 61 -15.47 1.19 -5.01
C TYR A 61 -14.33 1.37 -6.02
N LEU A 62 -14.23 2.55 -6.64
CA LEU A 62 -13.12 2.90 -7.52
C LEU A 62 -11.86 3.17 -6.68
N CYS A 63 -11.27 2.11 -6.14
CA CYS A 63 -10.00 2.09 -5.43
C CYS A 63 -9.30 0.76 -5.66
N GLN A 64 -7.99 0.81 -5.66
CA GLN A 64 -7.11 -0.35 -5.68
C GLN A 64 -6.25 -0.26 -4.42
N PRO A 65 -6.68 -0.87 -3.30
CA PRO A 65 -5.93 -0.77 -2.05
C PRO A 65 -4.66 -1.61 -2.11
N VAL A 66 -3.60 -1.07 -1.53
CA VAL A 66 -2.36 -1.78 -1.26
C VAL A 66 -2.25 -1.99 0.23
N ILE A 67 -1.94 -3.22 0.61
CA ILE A 67 -1.75 -3.64 2.00
C ILE A 67 -0.30 -4.07 2.13
N ALA A 68 0.41 -3.42 3.04
CA ALA A 68 1.77 -3.78 3.41
C ALA A 68 1.85 -3.92 4.94
N GLY A 69 2.58 -4.92 5.42
CA GLY A 69 2.71 -5.16 6.85
C GLY A 69 3.72 -6.24 7.19
N LEU A 70 3.92 -6.45 8.48
CA LEU A 70 4.74 -7.54 9.01
C LEU A 70 3.81 -8.60 9.60
N GLY A 71 3.95 -9.84 9.15
CA GLY A 71 3.20 -11.00 9.62
C GLY A 71 3.79 -11.61 10.89
N GLU A 72 3.43 -12.85 11.18
CA GLU A 72 4.11 -13.64 12.21
C GLU A 72 5.55 -13.96 11.74
N ASP A 73 6.51 -13.92 12.66
CA ASP A 73 7.96 -14.05 12.42
C ASP A 73 8.61 -12.88 11.64
N ASP A 74 8.07 -11.66 11.73
CA ASP A 74 8.60 -10.47 11.05
C ASP A 74 8.69 -10.62 9.51
N LYS A 75 7.89 -11.53 8.94
CA LYS A 75 7.86 -11.75 7.49
C LYS A 75 7.11 -10.61 6.81
N PRO A 76 7.70 -9.95 5.80
CA PRO A 76 7.02 -8.91 5.06
C PRO A 76 5.86 -9.51 4.25
N PHE A 77 4.70 -8.90 4.38
CA PHE A 77 3.51 -9.23 3.62
C PHE A 77 3.08 -8.02 2.79
N ILE A 78 2.99 -8.22 1.48
CA ILE A 78 2.50 -7.24 0.53
C ILE A 78 1.38 -7.85 -0.30
N CYS A 79 0.28 -7.13 -0.43
CA CYS A 79 -0.88 -7.56 -1.20
C CYS A 79 -1.56 -6.35 -1.84
N THR A 80 -1.91 -6.49 -3.11
CA THR A 80 -2.74 -5.52 -3.84
C THR A 80 -4.10 -6.13 -4.16
N MET A 81 -5.09 -5.28 -4.38
CA MET A 81 -6.42 -5.72 -4.81
C MET A 81 -6.97 -4.85 -5.92
N ASP A 82 -7.80 -5.45 -6.76
CA ASP A 82 -8.61 -4.74 -7.74
C ASP A 82 -9.81 -4.02 -7.07
N SER A 83 -10.61 -3.32 -7.87
CA SER A 83 -11.82 -2.63 -7.41
C SER A 83 -12.97 -3.55 -6.99
N ILE A 84 -12.84 -4.86 -7.20
CA ILE A 84 -13.85 -5.87 -6.95
C ILE A 84 -13.45 -6.77 -5.76
N GLY A 85 -12.20 -6.69 -5.29
CA GLY A 85 -11.68 -7.44 -4.17
C GLY A 85 -10.89 -8.70 -4.54
N ALA A 86 -10.48 -8.87 -5.80
CA ALA A 86 -9.54 -9.92 -6.18
C ALA A 86 -8.17 -9.62 -5.55
N LYS A 87 -7.63 -10.60 -4.83
CA LYS A 87 -6.36 -10.47 -4.10
C LYS A 87 -5.21 -10.92 -4.98
N GLU A 88 -4.17 -10.09 -5.08
CA GLU A 88 -2.90 -10.44 -5.70
C GLU A 88 -1.80 -10.42 -4.63
N LEU A 89 -1.17 -11.57 -4.44
CA LEU A 89 -0.08 -11.78 -3.50
C LEU A 89 1.23 -11.76 -4.28
N ALA A 90 1.96 -10.65 -4.20
CA ALA A 90 3.28 -10.55 -4.79
C ALA A 90 4.36 -10.78 -3.72
N LYS A 91 5.54 -11.25 -4.14
CA LYS A 91 6.70 -11.43 -3.24
C LYS A 91 7.73 -10.32 -3.36
N ASP A 92 7.75 -9.60 -4.48
CA ASP A 92 8.81 -8.65 -4.81
C ASP A 92 8.36 -7.21 -4.57
N PHE A 93 7.32 -6.76 -5.26
CA PHE A 93 6.74 -5.42 -5.10
C PHE A 93 5.28 -5.40 -5.59
N VAL A 94 4.55 -4.37 -5.18
CA VAL A 94 3.19 -4.07 -5.66
C VAL A 94 3.06 -2.58 -5.93
N VAL A 95 2.32 -2.23 -6.97
CA VAL A 95 2.08 -0.84 -7.37
C VAL A 95 0.59 -0.65 -7.62
N SER A 96 0.07 0.51 -7.23
CA SER A 96 -1.34 0.89 -7.47
C SER A 96 -1.47 2.39 -7.67
N GLY A 97 -2.17 2.82 -8.71
CA GLY A 97 -2.38 4.25 -9.02
C GLY A 97 -2.57 4.53 -10.50
N THR A 98 -2.58 5.81 -10.87
CA THR A 98 -2.56 6.27 -12.28
C THR A 98 -1.20 6.04 -12.91
N ALA A 99 -0.13 6.34 -12.16
CA ALA A 99 1.25 6.06 -12.50
C ALA A 99 1.63 4.56 -12.37
N SER A 100 0.67 3.62 -12.35
CA SER A 100 1.00 2.20 -12.14
C SER A 100 1.91 1.66 -13.23
N GLU A 101 1.71 2.08 -14.48
CA GLU A 101 2.55 1.66 -15.60
C GLU A 101 3.96 2.25 -15.53
N SER A 102 4.10 3.55 -15.24
CA SER A 102 5.42 4.19 -15.12
C SER A 102 6.22 3.63 -13.94
N ASN A 103 5.56 3.45 -12.79
CA ASN A 103 6.16 2.82 -11.61
C ASN A 103 6.54 1.36 -11.87
N GLN A 104 5.70 0.60 -12.57
CA GLN A 104 5.99 -0.80 -12.90
C GLN A 104 7.18 -0.89 -13.87
N ILE A 105 7.24 -0.04 -14.90
CA ILE A 105 8.39 0.03 -15.82
C ILE A 105 9.68 0.35 -15.05
N TRP A 106 9.63 1.28 -14.11
CA TRP A 106 10.82 1.66 -13.33
C TRP A 106 11.27 0.57 -12.37
N PHE A 107 10.33 -0.12 -11.72
CA PHE A 107 10.63 -1.27 -10.87
C PHE A 107 11.18 -2.46 -11.66
N GLU A 108 10.72 -2.70 -12.89
CA GLU A 108 11.29 -3.75 -13.76
C GLU A 108 12.72 -3.39 -14.21
N ILE A 109 13.02 -2.11 -14.45
CA ILE A 109 14.39 -1.62 -14.70
C ILE A 109 15.27 -1.78 -13.44
N GLN A 110 14.73 -1.48 -12.26
CA GLN A 110 15.43 -1.67 -10.99
C GLN A 110 15.59 -3.14 -10.61
N LYS A 111 14.67 -4.05 -10.99
CA LYS A 111 14.79 -5.50 -10.77
C LYS A 111 16.09 -6.08 -11.33
N ALA A 112 16.61 -5.51 -12.42
CA ALA A 112 17.92 -5.88 -12.96
C ALA A 112 19.10 -5.53 -12.03
N SER A 113 18.92 -4.55 -11.14
CA SER A 113 19.87 -4.12 -10.11
C SER A 113 19.46 -4.51 -8.69
N TYR A 114 18.26 -5.08 -8.51
CA TYR A 114 17.65 -5.34 -7.21
C TYR A 114 18.29 -6.54 -6.52
N LYS A 115 19.02 -6.29 -5.44
CA LYS A 115 19.45 -7.32 -4.50
C LYS A 115 18.27 -7.71 -3.61
N LYS A 116 18.05 -9.02 -3.45
CA LYS A 116 16.93 -9.57 -2.64
C LYS A 116 17.02 -9.29 -1.13
N CYS A 117 18.12 -8.70 -0.65
CA CYS A 117 18.33 -8.38 0.76
C CYS A 117 18.97 -7.00 0.86
N ASN A 118 18.17 -5.95 0.74
CA ASN A 118 18.63 -4.58 0.97
C ASN A 118 18.42 -4.23 2.44
N GLU A 119 19.39 -3.52 3.03
CA GLU A 119 19.20 -2.89 4.33
C GLU A 119 18.09 -1.82 4.25
N ALA A 120 17.52 -1.44 5.40
CA ALA A 120 16.40 -0.49 5.46
C ALA A 120 16.69 0.85 4.76
N GLU A 121 17.96 1.28 4.73
CA GLU A 121 18.38 2.52 4.07
C GLU A 121 18.48 2.36 2.55
N GLU A 122 19.06 1.26 2.05
CA GLU A 122 19.12 0.96 0.61
C GLU A 122 17.71 0.78 0.02
N LEU A 123 16.80 0.15 0.77
CA LEU A 123 15.40 0.02 0.37
C LEU A 123 14.73 1.40 0.25
N PHE A 124 15.01 2.30 1.20
CA PHE A 124 14.50 3.65 1.17
C PHE A 124 15.00 4.41 -0.06
N GLU A 125 16.29 4.33 -0.38
CA GLU A 125 16.85 5.00 -1.56
C GLU A 125 16.22 4.47 -2.85
N THR A 126 16.10 3.14 -2.97
CA THR A 126 15.51 2.49 -4.15
C THR A 126 14.06 2.95 -4.37
N ILE A 127 13.24 2.95 -3.32
CA ILE A 127 11.84 3.40 -3.40
C ILE A 127 11.76 4.90 -3.69
N SER A 128 12.63 5.70 -3.09
CA SER A 128 12.63 7.15 -3.28
C SER A 128 12.93 7.54 -4.72
N GLN A 129 13.93 6.89 -5.34
CA GLN A 129 14.27 7.11 -6.74
C GLN A 129 13.17 6.61 -7.68
N ALA A 130 12.60 5.43 -7.40
CA ALA A 130 11.49 4.89 -8.18
C ALA A 130 10.25 5.80 -8.13
N LEU A 131 9.93 6.35 -6.97
CA LEU A 131 8.77 7.22 -6.79
C LEU A 131 8.95 8.55 -7.53
N LEU A 132 10.07 9.25 -7.31
CA LEU A 132 10.32 10.55 -7.94
C LEU A 132 10.33 10.44 -9.47
N SER A 133 11.05 9.46 -10.00
CA SER A 133 11.17 9.26 -11.45
C SER A 133 9.87 8.86 -12.15
N SER A 134 8.97 8.17 -11.44
CA SER A 134 7.69 7.73 -11.99
C SER A 134 6.61 8.80 -11.91
N VAL A 135 6.62 9.58 -10.83
CA VAL A 135 5.72 10.72 -10.63
C VAL A 135 6.03 11.84 -11.60
N ASP A 136 7.30 12.12 -11.87
CA ASP A 136 7.72 13.12 -12.88
C ASP A 136 7.22 12.82 -14.31
N ARG A 137 6.77 11.58 -14.58
CA ARG A 137 6.23 11.15 -15.88
C ARG A 137 4.71 11.15 -15.97
N ASP A 138 4.00 11.23 -14.85
CA ASP A 138 2.54 11.21 -14.81
C ASP A 138 2.00 12.60 -14.50
N CYS A 139 1.25 13.20 -15.43
CA CYS A 139 0.69 14.55 -15.28
C CYS A 139 -0.44 14.64 -14.25
N LEU A 140 -0.98 13.51 -13.77
CA LEU A 140 -2.06 13.46 -12.78
C LEU A 140 -1.55 13.19 -11.35
N SER A 141 -0.25 12.93 -11.18
CA SER A 141 0.37 12.64 -9.89
C SER A 141 1.58 13.56 -9.67
N GLY A 142 1.86 13.95 -8.44
CA GLY A 142 2.87 15.00 -8.19
C GLY A 142 2.95 15.44 -6.74
N TRP A 143 3.61 16.59 -6.53
CA TRP A 143 3.63 17.33 -5.26
C TRP A 143 4.37 16.62 -4.11
N GLY A 144 5.38 15.83 -4.47
CA GLY A 144 6.21 15.08 -3.52
C GLY A 144 5.62 13.73 -3.13
N GLY A 145 6.21 13.10 -2.12
CA GLY A 145 5.82 11.77 -1.69
C GLY A 145 6.12 11.50 -0.22
N HIS A 146 5.26 10.71 0.42
CA HIS A 146 5.50 10.18 1.76
C HIS A 146 5.95 8.74 1.65
N VAL A 147 7.13 8.42 2.18
CA VAL A 147 7.66 7.07 2.23
C VAL A 147 7.69 6.60 3.67
N TYR A 148 7.07 5.46 3.91
CA TYR A 148 7.04 4.79 5.21
C TYR A 148 7.86 3.52 5.11
N VAL A 149 8.93 3.44 5.90
CA VAL A 149 9.74 2.23 6.05
C VAL A 149 9.38 1.57 7.38
N VAL A 150 8.90 0.34 7.31
CA VAL A 150 8.45 -0.41 8.47
C VAL A 150 9.50 -1.47 8.79
N THR A 151 10.06 -1.38 9.99
CA THR A 151 10.93 -2.41 10.57
C THR A 151 10.22 -3.02 11.79
N PRO A 152 10.63 -4.20 12.28
CA PRO A 152 10.05 -4.80 13.48
C PRO A 152 10.06 -3.88 14.71
N ASN A 153 11.08 -3.01 14.78
CA ASN A 153 11.30 -2.12 15.93
C ASN A 153 10.63 -0.75 15.76
N GLU A 154 10.66 -0.18 14.55
CA GLU A 154 10.24 1.20 14.32
C GLU A 154 9.66 1.43 12.91
N ILE A 155 8.82 2.46 12.81
CA ILE A 155 8.27 2.99 11.56
C ILE A 155 8.93 4.34 11.31
N LYS A 156 9.71 4.45 10.23
CA LYS A 156 10.34 5.70 9.79
C LYS A 156 9.51 6.32 8.68
N GLU A 157 9.02 7.52 8.90
CA GLU A 157 8.44 8.36 7.86
C GLU A 157 9.50 9.31 7.33
N ARG A 158 9.62 9.40 5.99
CA ARG A 158 10.46 10.38 5.31
C ARG A 158 9.63 11.04 4.21
N ILE A 159 9.67 12.37 4.18
CA ILE A 159 8.97 13.19 3.20
C ILE A 159 9.95 13.53 2.08
N LEU A 160 9.61 13.13 0.86
CA LEU A 160 10.36 13.44 -0.35
C LEU A 160 9.81 14.71 -0.97
N LYS A 161 10.69 15.70 -1.16
CA LYS A 161 10.38 16.89 -1.94
C LYS A 161 10.50 16.54 -3.43
N GLY A 162 9.36 16.51 -4.12
CA GLY A 162 9.29 16.34 -5.57
C GLY A 162 9.09 17.66 -6.30
N ARG A 163 8.98 17.60 -7.62
CA ARG A 163 8.57 18.76 -8.43
C ARG A 163 7.14 19.18 -8.08
N MET A 164 6.90 20.49 -8.11
CA MET A 164 5.62 21.14 -7.79
C MET A 164 5.11 21.91 -9.02
N ASP A 165 5.16 21.26 -10.18
CA ASP A 165 4.63 21.74 -11.46
C ASP A 165 3.19 21.28 -11.73
#